data_AF-A0A024WDM3-F1
#
_entry.id   AF-A0A024WDM3-F1
#
_cell.length_a   1.000
_cell.length_b   1.000
_cell.length_c   1.000
_cell.angle_alpha   90.00
_cell.angle_beta   90.00
_cell.angle_gamma   90.00
#
_symmetry.space_group_name_H-M   'P 1'
#
loop_
_entity.id
_entity.type
_entity.pdbx_description
1 polymer ?
#
loop_
_entity_poly.entity_id
_entity_poly.type
_entity_poly.pdbx_seq_one_letter_code
_entity_poly.pdbx_strand_id
1 'polypeptide(L)'
;WKPAALLAATKYAMTQGAAAGKIAGEAKGMEIVIHGLKYFGVNKLFPDIFKNFVNTKPYTEVTNLSSSILGRYNATCMGVENIKAPTACTKFQLNLGIHLSETNIYGTPAYNAIPNKLDLLLEKATQTAEAKAANVRTTISSKIITEETDVINTIYMSNQTAIIASIVAIVIIVLIMVIIYLILRYRRKKKMKKKLQYIKLLEE
;
A
#
# COMPACT_ATOMS: atom_id res chain seq x y z
N TRP A 1 17.03 -18.85 10.10
CA TRP A 1 17.01 -17.83 9.03
C TRP A 1 15.60 -17.48 8.59
N LYS A 2 14.69 -18.45 8.33
CA LYS A 2 13.32 -18.20 7.85
C LYS A 2 12.53 -17.13 8.65
N PRO A 3 12.47 -17.17 9.99
CA PRO A 3 11.76 -16.13 10.76
C PRO A 3 12.34 -14.73 10.60
N ALA A 4 13.67 -14.61 10.51
CA ALA A 4 14.34 -13.33 10.31
C ALA A 4 14.06 -12.76 8.90
N ALA A 5 14.00 -13.63 7.88
CA ALA A 5 13.66 -13.24 6.52
C ALA A 5 12.21 -12.71 6.42
N LEU A 6 11.24 -13.40 7.06
CA LEU A 6 9.85 -12.93 7.10
C LEU A 6 9.70 -11.58 7.81
N LEU A 7 10.46 -11.35 8.88
CA LEU A 7 10.48 -10.08 9.59
C LEU A 7 11.05 -8.94 8.72
N ALA A 8 12.11 -9.21 7.96
CA ALA A 8 12.68 -8.25 7.01
C ALA A 8 11.70 -7.91 5.88
N ALA A 9 11.07 -8.93 5.28
CA ALA A 9 10.05 -8.76 4.25
C ALA A 9 8.86 -7.92 4.75
N THR A 10 8.40 -8.18 5.98
CA THR A 10 7.29 -7.42 6.59
C THR A 10 7.65 -5.94 6.77
N LYS A 11 8.86 -5.64 7.26
CA LYS A 11 9.34 -4.25 7.40
C LYS A 11 9.41 -3.56 6.04
N TYR A 12 9.98 -4.23 5.05
CA TYR A 12 10.06 -3.70 3.69
C TYR A 12 8.66 -3.43 3.11
N ALA A 13 7.74 -4.38 3.20
CA ALA A 13 6.37 -4.25 2.75
C ALA A 13 5.65 -3.04 3.38
N MET A 14 5.80 -2.85 4.70
CA MET A 14 5.21 -1.70 5.41
C MET A 14 5.77 -0.36 4.90
N THR A 15 7.08 -0.27 4.65
CA THR A 15 7.70 0.95 4.12
C THR A 15 7.22 1.27 2.71
N GLN A 16 7.17 0.27 1.83
CA GLN A 16 6.70 0.44 0.46
C GLN A 16 5.21 0.76 0.40
N GLY A 17 4.40 0.06 1.20
CA GLY A 17 2.98 0.34 1.34
C GLY A 17 2.72 1.76 1.85
N ALA A 18 3.47 2.23 2.85
CA ALA A 18 3.32 3.60 3.36
C ALA A 18 3.69 4.65 2.30
N ALA A 19 4.79 4.45 1.57
CA ALA A 19 5.21 5.37 0.50
C ALA A 19 4.18 5.44 -0.64
N ALA A 20 3.73 4.28 -1.14
CA ALA A 20 2.72 4.20 -2.18
C ALA A 20 1.36 4.75 -1.71
N GLY A 21 1.00 4.48 -0.46
CA GLY A 21 -0.21 5.02 0.17
C GLY A 21 -0.20 6.54 0.22
N LYS A 22 0.90 7.16 0.66
CA LYS A 22 1.04 8.62 0.71
C LYS A 22 0.85 9.25 -0.67
N ILE A 23 1.55 8.75 -1.69
CA ILE A 23 1.46 9.26 -3.06
C ILE A 23 0.02 9.16 -3.59
N ALA A 24 -0.62 8.00 -3.40
CA ALA A 24 -2.00 7.80 -3.86
C ALA A 24 -3.02 8.66 -3.11
N GLY A 25 -2.79 8.88 -1.80
CA GLY A 25 -3.61 9.77 -0.98
C GLY A 25 -3.51 11.21 -1.43
N GLU A 26 -2.29 11.74 -1.59
CA GLU A 26 -2.05 13.12 -2.05
C GLU A 26 -2.65 13.37 -3.43
N ALA A 27 -2.47 12.44 -4.37
CA ALA A 27 -3.09 12.52 -5.69
C ALA A 27 -4.62 12.56 -5.60
N LYS A 28 -5.23 11.72 -4.75
CA LYS A 28 -6.68 11.69 -4.59
C LYS A 28 -7.23 12.93 -3.88
N GLY A 29 -6.52 13.45 -2.88
CA GLY A 29 -6.86 14.72 -2.22
C GLY A 29 -6.86 15.88 -3.22
N MET A 30 -5.83 15.97 -4.06
CA MET A 30 -5.74 16.98 -5.12
C MET A 30 -6.88 16.84 -6.15
N GLU A 31 -7.24 15.62 -6.56
CA GLU A 31 -8.37 15.37 -7.46
C GLU A 31 -9.69 15.95 -6.89
N ILE A 32 -9.95 15.73 -5.59
CA ILE A 32 -11.14 16.25 -4.90
C ILE A 32 -11.12 17.78 -4.85
N VAL A 33 -9.98 18.39 -4.51
CA VAL A 33 -9.84 19.86 -4.50
C VAL A 33 -10.07 20.46 -5.88
N ILE A 34 -9.46 19.89 -6.93
CA ILE A 34 -9.66 20.33 -8.32
C ILE A 34 -11.14 20.27 -8.69
N HIS A 35 -11.81 19.17 -8.36
CA HIS A 35 -13.23 19.00 -8.64
C HIS A 35 -14.08 20.02 -7.87
N GLY A 36 -13.80 20.25 -6.58
CA GLY A 36 -14.48 21.25 -5.76
C GLY A 36 -14.32 22.67 -6.28
N LEU A 37 -13.08 23.09 -6.60
CA LEU A 37 -12.80 24.42 -7.16
C LEU A 37 -13.48 24.63 -8.53
N LYS A 38 -13.52 23.60 -9.38
CA LYS A 38 -14.28 23.65 -10.65
C LYS A 38 -15.78 23.74 -10.42
N TYR A 39 -16.30 22.98 -9.45
CA TYR A 39 -17.71 23.02 -9.08
C TYR A 39 -18.10 24.42 -8.59
N PHE A 40 -17.28 25.03 -7.73
CA PHE A 40 -17.46 26.41 -7.30
C PHE A 40 -17.34 27.43 -8.44
N GLY A 41 -16.67 27.08 -9.54
CA GLY A 41 -16.49 27.96 -10.71
C GLY A 41 -15.21 28.79 -10.67
N VAL A 42 -14.29 28.50 -9.74
CA VAL A 42 -13.01 29.20 -9.57
C VAL A 42 -12.16 29.12 -10.84
N ASN A 43 -12.19 27.99 -11.55
CA ASN A 43 -11.45 27.81 -12.80
C ASN A 43 -11.95 28.71 -13.95
N LYS A 44 -13.19 29.19 -13.88
CA LYS A 44 -13.79 30.06 -14.90
C LYS A 44 -13.67 31.52 -14.51
N LEU A 45 -13.96 31.86 -13.25
CA LEU A 45 -13.93 33.22 -12.76
C LEU A 45 -12.50 33.70 -12.49
N PHE A 46 -11.65 32.84 -11.93
CA PHE A 46 -10.31 33.18 -11.45
C PHE A 46 -9.27 32.18 -12.00
N PRO A 47 -9.13 32.08 -13.34
CA PRO A 47 -8.31 31.05 -13.97
C PRO A 47 -6.85 31.08 -13.54
N ASP A 48 -6.29 32.27 -13.27
CA ASP A 48 -4.89 32.39 -12.84
C ASP A 48 -4.68 31.85 -11.43
N ILE A 49 -5.61 32.12 -10.50
CA ILE A 49 -5.59 31.56 -9.14
C ILE A 49 -5.69 30.03 -9.23
N PHE A 50 -6.64 29.52 -10.01
CA PHE A 50 -6.86 28.09 -10.18
C PHE A 50 -5.63 27.39 -10.77
N LYS A 51 -5.08 27.90 -11.89
CA LYS A 51 -3.93 27.31 -12.56
C LYS A 51 -2.68 27.34 -11.68
N ASN A 52 -2.41 28.46 -11.03
CA ASN A 52 -1.25 28.59 -10.15
C ASN A 52 -1.31 27.58 -9.00
N PHE A 53 -2.48 27.45 -8.35
CA PHE A 53 -2.67 26.50 -7.27
C PHE A 53 -2.45 25.05 -7.72
N VAL A 54 -3.15 24.62 -8.79
CA VAL A 54 -3.10 23.23 -9.28
C VAL A 54 -1.68 22.81 -9.68
N ASN A 55 -0.88 23.73 -10.21
CA ASN A 55 0.46 23.43 -10.70
C ASN A 55 1.55 23.46 -9.62
N THR A 56 1.37 24.23 -8.55
CA THR A 56 2.48 24.54 -7.62
C THR A 56 2.21 24.17 -6.17
N LYS A 57 0.94 24.01 -5.78
CA LYS A 57 0.56 23.89 -4.37
C LYS A 57 0.04 22.49 -4.03
N PRO A 58 0.29 22.00 -2.81
CA PRO A 58 -0.38 20.80 -2.32
C PRO A 58 -1.86 21.11 -2.06
N TYR A 59 -2.70 20.07 -2.10
CA TYR A 59 -4.14 20.21 -1.89
C TYR A 59 -4.49 20.77 -0.50
N THR A 60 -3.60 20.56 0.48
CA THR A 60 -3.77 21.02 1.88
C THR A 60 -3.75 22.54 2.02
N GLU A 61 -3.19 23.26 1.05
CA GLU A 61 -3.12 24.72 1.05
C GLU A 61 -4.37 25.37 0.40
N VAL A 62 -5.42 24.61 0.07
CA VAL A 62 -6.60 25.16 -0.62
C VAL A 62 -7.28 26.30 0.15
N THR A 63 -7.22 26.28 1.48
CA THR A 63 -7.80 27.31 2.36
C THR A 63 -7.05 28.64 2.27
N ASN A 64 -5.77 28.61 1.90
CA ASN A 64 -4.96 29.82 1.66
C ASN A 64 -5.43 30.63 0.46
N LEU A 65 -6.28 30.06 -0.40
CA LEU A 65 -6.87 30.77 -1.53
C LEU A 65 -7.97 31.76 -1.11
N SER A 66 -8.47 31.68 0.14
CA SER A 66 -9.65 32.42 0.60
C SER A 66 -9.55 33.92 0.34
N SER A 67 -8.45 34.57 0.75
CA SER A 67 -8.24 36.02 0.58
C SER A 67 -8.12 36.41 -0.88
N SER A 68 -7.40 35.63 -1.68
CA SER A 68 -7.18 35.86 -3.11
C SER A 68 -8.49 35.72 -3.90
N ILE A 69 -9.28 34.69 -3.59
CA ILE A 69 -10.60 34.46 -4.19
C ILE A 69 -11.57 35.58 -3.79
N LEU A 70 -11.60 35.97 -2.51
CA LEU A 70 -12.45 37.05 -2.03
C LEU A 70 -12.12 38.38 -2.72
N GLY A 71 -10.84 38.73 -2.83
CA GLY A 71 -10.40 39.95 -3.51
C GLY A 71 -10.83 39.98 -4.99
N ARG A 72 -10.60 38.88 -5.73
CA ARG A 72 -11.04 38.77 -7.13
C ARG A 72 -12.54 38.73 -7.27
N TYR A 73 -13.25 38.08 -6.36
CA TYR A 73 -14.71 38.06 -6.31
C TYR A 73 -15.28 39.47 -6.16
N ASN A 74 -14.76 40.26 -5.21
CA ASN A 74 -15.22 41.63 -5.01
C ASN A 74 -15.01 42.49 -6.26
N ALA A 75 -13.83 42.40 -6.90
CA ALA A 75 -13.55 43.15 -8.11
C ALA A 75 -14.42 42.72 -9.31
N THR A 76 -14.66 41.41 -9.47
CA THR A 76 -15.30 40.84 -10.67
C THR A 76 -16.83 40.80 -10.58
N CYS A 77 -17.36 40.46 -9.40
CA CYS A 77 -18.79 40.19 -9.19
C CYS A 77 -19.51 41.31 -8.43
N MET A 78 -18.78 42.14 -7.68
CA MET A 78 -19.33 43.25 -6.89
C MET A 78 -18.83 44.63 -7.35
N GLY A 79 -18.02 44.68 -8.41
CA GLY A 79 -17.42 45.92 -8.90
C GLY A 79 -18.47 46.88 -9.48
N VAL A 80 -18.46 48.12 -9.01
CA VAL A 80 -19.37 49.20 -9.45
C VAL A 80 -19.28 49.53 -10.94
N GLU A 81 -18.14 49.26 -11.58
CA GLU A 81 -17.93 49.47 -13.02
C GLU A 81 -18.48 48.33 -13.89
N ASN A 82 -18.84 47.18 -13.30
CA ASN A 82 -19.42 46.06 -14.03
C ASN A 82 -20.93 46.24 -14.17
N ILE A 83 -21.35 46.99 -15.19
CA ILE A 83 -22.77 47.26 -15.54
C ILE A 83 -23.59 45.95 -15.64
N LYS A 84 -22.94 44.81 -15.92
CA LYS A 84 -23.53 43.48 -15.79
C LYS A 84 -22.49 42.47 -15.32
N ALA A 85 -22.65 41.95 -14.10
CA ALA A 85 -21.79 40.89 -13.58
C ALA A 85 -21.82 39.65 -14.49
N PRO A 86 -20.69 38.94 -14.67
CA PRO A 86 -20.67 37.68 -15.41
C PRO A 86 -21.70 36.68 -14.86
N THR A 87 -22.36 35.91 -15.73
CA THR A 87 -23.30 34.84 -15.32
C THR A 87 -22.64 33.78 -14.42
N ALA A 88 -21.32 33.62 -14.52
CA ALA A 88 -20.55 32.77 -13.63
C ALA A 88 -20.53 33.26 -12.17
N CYS A 89 -20.72 34.56 -11.92
CA CYS A 89 -20.82 35.12 -10.56
C CYS A 89 -22.06 34.60 -9.83
N THR A 90 -23.21 34.55 -10.50
CA THR A 90 -24.45 34.00 -9.92
C THR A 90 -24.24 32.54 -9.50
N LYS A 91 -23.64 31.73 -10.38
CA LYS A 91 -23.37 30.32 -10.07
C LYS A 91 -22.39 30.16 -8.91
N PHE A 92 -21.35 30.98 -8.87
CA PHE A 92 -20.39 31.01 -7.76
C PHE A 92 -21.10 31.37 -6.44
N GLN A 93 -21.90 32.44 -6.43
CA GLN A 93 -22.63 32.88 -5.24
C GLN A 93 -23.57 31.80 -4.70
N LEU A 94 -24.31 31.12 -5.58
CA LEU A 94 -25.20 30.02 -5.18
C LEU A 94 -24.42 28.81 -4.64
N ASN A 95 -23.37 28.38 -5.35
CA ASN A 95 -22.60 27.20 -4.95
C ASN A 95 -21.87 27.38 -3.62
N LEU A 96 -21.52 28.63 -3.28
CA LEU A 96 -20.93 28.96 -1.99
C LEU A 96 -21.95 29.28 -0.89
N GLY A 97 -23.24 29.43 -1.23
CA GLY A 97 -24.27 29.86 -0.29
C GLY A 97 -24.18 31.34 0.08
N ILE A 98 -23.55 32.14 -0.78
CA ILE A 98 -23.54 33.61 -0.69
C ILE A 98 -24.92 34.15 -1.01
N HIS A 99 -25.57 33.57 -2.02
CA HIS A 99 -26.99 33.74 -2.29
C HIS A 99 -27.70 32.41 -2.02
N LEU A 100 -28.94 32.46 -1.54
CA LEU A 100 -29.76 31.28 -1.26
C LEU A 100 -30.53 30.81 -2.51
N SER A 101 -30.86 31.75 -3.40
CA SER A 101 -31.43 31.49 -4.72
C SER A 101 -31.13 32.66 -5.66
N GLU A 102 -31.50 32.56 -6.93
CA GLU A 102 -31.36 33.67 -7.88
C GLU A 102 -32.15 34.91 -7.45
N THR A 103 -33.22 34.73 -6.68
CA THR A 103 -34.09 35.79 -6.17
C THR A 103 -33.80 36.17 -4.73
N ASN A 104 -33.17 35.29 -3.95
CA ASN A 104 -32.82 35.53 -2.55
C ASN A 104 -31.30 35.68 -2.40
N ILE A 105 -30.87 36.93 -2.35
CA ILE A 105 -29.46 37.33 -2.24
C ILE A 105 -28.94 37.38 -0.80
N TYR A 106 -29.80 37.12 0.20
CA TYR A 106 -29.44 37.22 1.62
C TYR A 106 -28.90 35.89 2.17
N GLY A 107 -27.82 35.40 1.58
CA GLY A 107 -27.09 34.25 2.10
C GLY A 107 -25.95 34.65 3.04
N THR A 108 -24.93 33.79 3.11
CA THR A 108 -23.75 34.02 3.96
C THR A 108 -22.84 35.07 3.31
N PRO A 109 -22.38 36.10 4.04
CA PRO A 109 -21.44 37.07 3.49
C PRO A 109 -20.20 36.39 2.88
N ALA A 110 -19.75 36.87 1.72
CA ALA A 110 -18.69 36.21 0.94
C ALA A 110 -17.39 35.99 1.74
N TYR A 111 -17.05 36.92 2.65
CA TYR A 111 -15.87 36.81 3.51
C TYR A 111 -15.93 35.65 4.50
N ASN A 112 -17.13 35.12 4.81
CA ASN A 112 -17.34 33.91 5.60
C ASN A 112 -17.60 32.69 4.70
N ALA A 113 -18.41 32.85 3.66
CA ALA A 113 -18.82 31.74 2.79
C ALA A 113 -17.63 31.09 2.06
N ILE A 114 -16.71 31.91 1.54
CA ILE A 114 -15.52 31.44 0.83
C ILE A 114 -14.62 30.58 1.73
N PRO A 115 -14.10 31.07 2.86
CA PRO A 115 -13.26 30.24 3.72
C PRO A 115 -14.00 28.99 4.22
N ASN A 116 -15.25 29.12 4.68
CA ASN A 116 -16.03 27.97 5.17
C ASN A 116 -16.18 26.85 4.12
N LYS A 117 -16.42 27.21 2.84
CA LYS A 117 -16.54 26.21 1.77
C LYS A 117 -15.20 25.60 1.38
N LEU A 118 -14.12 26.36 1.46
CA LEU A 118 -12.76 25.84 1.22
C LEU A 118 -12.29 24.94 2.37
N ASP A 119 -12.67 25.23 3.61
CA ASP A 119 -12.42 24.38 4.77
C ASP A 119 -13.17 23.05 4.64
N LEU A 120 -14.47 23.08 4.31
CA LEU A 120 -15.25 21.87 4.04
C LEU A 120 -14.67 21.06 2.87
N LEU A 121 -14.16 21.74 1.84
CA LEU A 121 -13.49 21.08 0.72
C LEU A 121 -12.19 20.42 1.17
N LEU A 122 -11.38 21.10 1.99
CA LEU A 122 -10.15 20.56 2.56
C LEU A 122 -10.43 19.34 3.45
N GLU A 123 -11.45 19.41 4.29
CA GLU A 123 -11.86 18.31 5.17
C GLU A 123 -12.21 17.08 4.32
N LYS A 124 -13.08 17.24 3.32
CA LYS A 124 -13.50 16.15 2.43
C LYS A 124 -12.34 15.59 1.61
N ALA A 125 -11.45 16.46 1.12
CA ALA A 125 -10.25 16.05 0.41
C ALA A 125 -9.31 15.24 1.31
N THR A 126 -9.14 15.67 2.57
CA THR A 126 -8.28 15.01 3.56
C THR A 126 -8.83 13.64 3.93
N GLN A 127 -10.13 13.53 4.26
CA GLN A 127 -10.78 12.24 4.53
C GLN A 127 -10.63 11.27 3.35
N THR A 128 -10.84 11.76 2.12
CA THR A 128 -10.71 10.93 0.92
C THR A 128 -9.26 10.52 0.65
N ALA A 129 -8.30 11.43 0.88
CA ALA A 129 -6.87 11.17 0.76
C ALA A 129 -6.41 10.10 1.76
N GLU A 130 -6.81 10.22 3.02
CA GLU A 130 -6.49 9.26 4.09
C GLU A 130 -7.08 7.88 3.81
N ALA A 131 -8.35 7.82 3.40
CA ALA A 131 -9.00 6.57 3.03
C ALA A 131 -8.27 5.89 1.86
N LYS A 132 -7.90 6.66 0.83
CA LYS A 132 -7.15 6.13 -0.32
C LYS A 132 -5.74 5.68 0.08
N ALA A 133 -5.05 6.45 0.91
CA ALA A 133 -3.73 6.11 1.42
C ALA A 133 -3.75 4.82 2.24
N ALA A 134 -4.73 4.67 3.13
CA ALA A 134 -4.90 3.46 3.94
C ALA A 134 -5.18 2.24 3.07
N ASN A 135 -6.07 2.34 2.09
CA ASN A 135 -6.39 1.26 1.16
C ASN A 135 -5.14 0.81 0.38
N VAL A 136 -4.45 1.75 -0.27
CA VAL A 136 -3.24 1.43 -1.07
C VAL A 136 -2.12 0.88 -0.19
N ARG A 137 -1.91 1.44 1.00
CA ARG A 137 -0.92 0.93 1.97
C ARG A 137 -1.18 -0.53 2.29
N THR A 138 -2.41 -0.88 2.62
CA THR A 138 -2.79 -2.26 2.94
C THR A 138 -2.61 -3.18 1.75
N THR A 139 -3.11 -2.81 0.56
CA THR A 139 -3.01 -3.63 -0.65
C THR A 139 -1.57 -3.89 -1.08
N ILE A 140 -0.71 -2.87 -1.07
CA ILE A 140 0.70 -3.03 -1.44
C ILE A 140 1.45 -3.84 -0.38
N SER A 141 1.22 -3.56 0.90
CA SER A 141 1.87 -4.31 1.99
C SER A 141 1.49 -5.80 1.93
N SER A 142 0.20 -6.11 1.77
CA SER A 142 -0.27 -7.50 1.70
C SER A 142 0.30 -8.22 0.48
N LYS A 143 0.32 -7.56 -0.68
CA LYS A 143 0.88 -8.14 -1.91
C LYS A 143 2.34 -8.51 -1.74
N ILE A 144 3.16 -7.59 -1.24
CA ILE A 144 4.59 -7.82 -1.01
C ILE A 144 4.79 -8.93 0.04
N ILE A 145 4.03 -8.91 1.15
CA ILE A 145 4.13 -9.96 2.18
C ILE A 145 3.83 -11.34 1.59
N THR A 146 2.79 -11.47 0.78
CA THR A 146 2.43 -12.74 0.14
C THR A 146 3.55 -13.20 -0.81
N GLU A 147 4.00 -12.33 -1.73
CA GLU A 147 5.06 -12.66 -2.69
C GLU A 147 6.36 -13.08 -2.00
N GLU A 148 6.81 -12.32 -1.00
CA GLU A 148 8.03 -12.63 -0.24
C GLU A 148 7.89 -13.90 0.60
N THR A 149 6.71 -14.12 1.20
CA THR A 149 6.46 -15.34 2.00
C THR A 149 6.52 -16.58 1.12
N ASP A 150 5.97 -16.53 -0.09
CA ASP A 150 5.99 -17.63 -1.05
C ASP A 150 7.41 -17.96 -1.53
N VAL A 151 8.21 -16.92 -1.82
CA VAL A 151 9.63 -17.08 -2.17
C VAL A 151 10.42 -17.70 -1.01
N ILE A 152 10.25 -17.18 0.21
CA ILE A 152 10.93 -17.69 1.41
C ILE A 152 10.53 -19.15 1.68
N ASN A 153 9.24 -19.50 1.54
CA ASN A 153 8.75 -20.85 1.74
C ASN A 153 9.33 -21.82 0.70
N THR A 154 9.35 -21.42 -0.57
CA THR A 154 9.93 -22.21 -1.67
C THR A 154 11.41 -22.53 -1.41
N ILE A 155 12.20 -21.52 -1.05
CA ILE A 155 13.63 -21.69 -0.73
C ILE A 155 13.81 -22.59 0.51
N TYR A 156 12.98 -22.41 1.54
CA TYR A 156 13.02 -23.22 2.75
C TYR A 156 12.72 -24.70 2.47
N MET A 157 11.70 -24.98 1.66
CA MET A 157 11.34 -26.35 1.28
C MET A 157 12.46 -27.01 0.48
N SER A 158 13.05 -26.31 -0.50
CA SER A 158 14.18 -26.82 -1.27
C SER A 158 15.37 -27.23 -0.38
N ASN A 159 15.71 -26.37 0.59
CA ASN A 159 16.79 -26.66 1.54
C ASN A 159 16.44 -27.84 2.47
N GLN A 160 15.19 -27.96 2.91
CA GLN A 160 14.75 -29.11 3.70
C GLN A 160 14.83 -30.42 2.91
N THR A 161 14.37 -30.43 1.65
CA THR A 161 14.43 -31.62 0.79
C THR A 161 15.86 -32.10 0.60
N ALA A 162 16.81 -31.18 0.39
CA ALA A 162 18.23 -31.53 0.27
C ALA A 162 18.81 -32.17 1.55
N ILE A 163 18.42 -31.67 2.73
CA ILE A 163 18.83 -32.25 4.03
C ILE A 163 18.22 -33.64 4.21
N ILE A 164 16.92 -33.80 3.95
CA ILE A 164 16.22 -35.09 4.05
C ILE A 164 16.84 -36.12 3.11
N ALA A 165 17.11 -35.74 1.85
CA ALA A 165 17.75 -36.61 0.87
C ALA A 165 19.15 -37.08 1.34
N SER A 166 19.93 -36.17 1.94
CA SER A 166 21.26 -36.50 2.50
C SER A 166 21.16 -37.49 3.66
N ILE A 167 20.18 -37.32 4.57
CA ILE A 167 19.95 -38.26 5.68
C ILE A 167 19.54 -39.64 5.16
N VAL A 168 18.58 -39.68 4.21
CA VAL A 168 18.11 -40.93 3.60
C VAL A 168 19.27 -41.66 2.92
N ALA A 169 20.14 -40.94 2.20
CA ALA A 169 21.33 -41.53 1.58
C ALA A 169 22.27 -42.17 2.60
N ILE A 170 22.55 -41.50 3.73
CA ILE A 170 23.38 -42.06 4.82
C ILE A 170 22.73 -43.32 5.41
N VAL A 171 21.42 -43.31 5.65
CA VAL A 171 20.69 -44.47 6.20
C VAL A 171 20.78 -45.67 5.25
N ILE A 172 20.65 -45.45 3.94
CA ILE A 172 20.78 -46.52 2.92
C ILE A 172 22.18 -47.13 2.94
N ILE A 173 23.24 -46.31 3.01
CA ILE A 173 24.63 -46.79 3.08
C ILE A 173 24.84 -47.66 4.33
N VAL A 174 24.36 -47.21 5.49
CA VAL A 174 24.47 -47.97 6.75
C VAL A 174 23.70 -49.28 6.67
N LEU A 175 22.47 -49.29 6.12
CA LEU A 175 21.69 -50.51 5.94
C LEU A 175 22.41 -51.55 5.07
N ILE A 176 23.01 -51.11 3.95
CA ILE A 176 23.79 -51.99 3.07
C ILE A 176 24.97 -52.60 3.84
N MET A 177 25.71 -51.79 4.61
CA MET A 177 26.82 -52.29 5.44
C MET A 177 26.36 -53.32 6.48
N VAL A 178 25.21 -53.09 7.13
CA VAL A 178 24.63 -54.02 8.11
C VAL A 178 24.24 -55.34 7.45
N ILE A 179 23.57 -55.31 6.29
CA ILE A 179 23.18 -56.52 5.56
C ILE A 179 24.41 -57.33 5.16
N ILE A 180 25.41 -56.69 4.54
CA ILE A 180 26.67 -57.36 4.16
C ILE A 180 27.38 -57.93 5.39
N TYR A 181 27.45 -57.16 6.48
CA TYR A 181 28.03 -57.61 7.74
C TYR A 181 27.31 -58.83 8.31
N LEU A 182 25.98 -58.84 8.32
CA LEU A 182 25.18 -59.97 8.79
C LEU A 182 25.44 -61.23 7.93
N ILE A 183 25.53 -61.08 6.61
CA ILE A 183 25.88 -62.17 5.69
C ILE A 183 27.28 -62.72 6.00
N LEU A 184 28.28 -61.83 6.15
CA LEU A 184 29.65 -62.22 6.47
C LEU A 184 29.75 -62.91 7.84
N ARG A 185 29.07 -62.36 8.85
CA ARG A 185 29.01 -62.91 10.21
C ARG A 185 28.35 -64.29 10.22
N TYR A 186 27.25 -64.45 9.48
CA TYR A 186 26.57 -65.72 9.33
C TYR A 186 27.47 -66.77 8.68
N ARG A 187 28.17 -66.41 7.60
CA ARG A 187 29.16 -67.29 6.94
C ARG A 187 30.31 -67.68 7.89
N ARG A 188 30.86 -66.74 8.67
CA ARG A 188 31.92 -67.02 9.65
C ARG A 188 31.44 -68.01 10.72
N LYS A 189 30.24 -67.81 11.30
CA LYS A 189 29.69 -68.74 12.29
C LYS A 189 29.44 -70.14 11.72
N LYS A 190 28.95 -70.24 10.47
CA LYS A 190 28.75 -71.55 9.82
C LYS A 190 30.07 -72.29 9.59
N LYS A 191 31.13 -71.57 9.18
CA LYS A 191 32.48 -72.16 9.07
C LYS A 191 32.99 -72.70 10.42
N MET A 192 32.82 -71.94 11.51
CA MET A 192 33.27 -72.37 12.84
C MET A 192 32.51 -73.60 13.37
N LYS A 193 31.18 -73.67 13.15
CA LYS A 193 30.40 -74.86 13.53
C LYS A 193 30.86 -76.13 12.80
N LYS A 194 31.17 -76.02 11.50
CA LYS A 194 31.74 -77.15 10.74
C LYS A 194 33.08 -77.60 11.33
N LYS A 195 33.98 -76.66 11.66
CA LYS A 195 35.28 -76.99 12.27
C LYS A 195 35.17 -77.76 13.59
N LEU A 196 34.23 -77.39 14.46
CA LEU A 196 34.00 -78.10 15.74
C LEU A 196 33.54 -79.54 15.54
N GLN A 197 32.72 -79.82 14.53
CA GLN A 197 32.30 -81.19 14.20
C GLN A 197 33.48 -82.04 13.70
N TYR A 198 34.38 -81.45 12.90
CA TYR A 198 35.59 -82.16 12.44
C TYR A 198 36.55 -82.50 13.60
N ILE A 199 36.72 -81.61 14.58
CA ILE A 199 37.57 -81.88 15.75
C ILE A 199 36.99 -83.06 16.56
N LYS A 200 35.67 -83.06 16.81
CA LYS A 200 35.02 -84.16 17.54
C LYS A 200 35.15 -85.53 16.85
N LEU A 201 35.09 -85.58 15.52
CA LEU A 201 35.25 -86.82 14.75
C LEU A 201 36.67 -87.39 14.75
N LEU A 202 37.67 -86.60 15.17
CA LEU A 202 39.08 -87.02 15.22
C LEU A 202 39.51 -87.43 16.64
N GLU A 203 38.66 -87.21 17.64
CA GLU A 203 38.94 -87.48 19.05
C GLU A 203 38.29 -88.78 19.55
N GLU A 204 37.41 -89.39 18.76
CA GLU A 204 37.01 -90.82 18.82
C GLU A 204 37.97 -91.68 17.99
#